data_AF-A0A1V3R893-F1
#
_entry.id   AF-A0A1V3R893-F1
#
_cell.length_a   1.000
_cell.length_b   1.000
_cell.length_c   1.000
_cell.angle_alpha   90.00
_cell.angle_beta   90.00
_cell.angle_gamma   90.00
#
_symmetry.space_group_name_H-M   'P 1'
#
loop_
_entity.id
_entity.type
_entity.pdbx_description
1 polymer ?
#
loop_
_entity_poly.entity_id
_entity_poly.type
_entity_poly.pdbx_seq_one_letter_code
_entity_poly.pdbx_strand_id
1 'polypeptide(L)'
;MKKITSLLFFFIGLTNLFAQKNPDTQVLQAILETQLNQDIPGILLDVQSGNNDINWSGAAGVSDKANNVKLLPVQTFRIASVTKTFVASSILRLWEEGKLDLEDPISKYISAGHAEILNQDYELDKISILNVLRHNAGFFDHTHAPVFFEKVLQPGGYEWTRT
;
A
#
# COMPACT_ATOMS: atom_id res chain seq x y z
N MET A 1 -1.74 63.12 50.49
CA MET A 1 -2.95 63.13 49.64
C MET A 1 -2.64 63.78 48.30
N LYS A 2 -2.62 62.99 47.22
CA LYS A 2 -2.97 63.33 45.83
C LYS A 2 -2.83 62.03 45.03
N LYS A 3 -3.96 61.49 44.55
CA LYS A 3 -4.05 60.19 43.88
C LYS A 3 -3.58 60.35 42.43
N ILE A 4 -2.66 59.49 41.98
CA ILE A 4 -2.31 59.34 40.58
C ILE A 4 -3.15 58.19 40.03
N THR A 5 -4.08 58.51 39.14
CA THR A 5 -4.89 57.53 38.42
C THR A 5 -4.01 56.94 37.32
N SER A 6 -3.64 55.65 37.43
CA SER A 6 -2.93 54.94 36.36
C SER A 6 -3.93 54.08 35.61
N LEU A 7 -4.14 54.42 34.33
CA LEU A 7 -5.02 53.73 33.40
C LEU A 7 -4.28 52.49 32.88
N LEU A 8 -4.71 51.29 33.28
CA LEU A 8 -4.19 50.04 32.71
C LEU A 8 -4.88 49.78 31.36
N PHE A 9 -4.14 49.89 30.26
CA PHE A 9 -4.57 49.39 28.96
C PHE A 9 -4.44 47.87 28.94
N PHE A 10 -5.57 47.15 28.94
CA PHE A 10 -5.61 45.70 28.76
C PHE A 10 -5.58 45.41 27.26
N PHE A 11 -4.41 45.04 26.75
CA PHE A 11 -4.25 44.61 25.36
C PHE A 11 -4.76 43.17 25.24
N ILE A 12 -6.04 43.00 24.88
CA ILE A 12 -6.59 41.69 24.50
C ILE A 12 -6.01 41.38 23.13
N GLY A 13 -4.94 40.59 23.10
CA GLY A 13 -4.47 39.96 21.88
C GLY A 13 -5.55 39.01 21.36
N LEU A 14 -6.26 39.42 20.32
CA LEU A 14 -7.04 38.51 19.47
C LEU A 14 -6.06 37.60 18.74
N THR A 15 -5.70 36.48 19.36
CA THR A 15 -5.14 35.37 18.60
C THR A 15 -6.25 34.81 17.73
N ASN A 16 -6.19 35.07 16.42
CA ASN A 16 -6.95 34.31 15.45
C ASN A 16 -6.49 32.85 15.56
N LEU A 17 -7.22 32.05 16.35
CA LEU A 17 -7.22 30.61 16.22
C LEU A 17 -7.86 30.32 14.86
N PHE A 18 -7.03 30.27 13.82
CA PHE A 18 -7.36 29.40 12.70
C PHE A 18 -7.30 27.97 13.24
N ALA A 19 -8.40 27.53 13.85
CA ALA A 19 -8.67 26.13 14.03
C ALA A 19 -8.81 25.56 12.61
N GLN A 20 -7.69 25.17 12.04
CA GLN A 20 -7.67 24.34 10.85
C GLN A 20 -8.51 23.12 11.19
N LYS A 21 -9.62 22.97 10.47
CA LYS A 21 -10.62 21.93 10.68
C LYS A 21 -9.99 20.60 10.26
N ASN A 22 -9.10 20.07 11.09
CA ASN A 22 -8.65 18.70 11.00
C ASN A 22 -9.91 17.83 10.93
N PRO A 23 -9.96 16.81 10.06
CA PRO A 23 -10.98 15.78 10.22
C PRO A 23 -10.95 15.36 11.69
N ASP A 24 -12.10 15.21 12.33
CA ASP A 24 -12.14 14.68 13.69
C ASP A 24 -11.43 13.33 13.66
N THR A 25 -10.17 13.30 14.10
CA THR A 25 -9.34 12.10 14.09
C THR A 25 -9.96 11.00 14.95
N GLN A 26 -10.81 11.42 15.90
CA GLN A 26 -11.72 10.58 16.67
C GLN A 26 -12.76 9.87 15.80
N VAL A 27 -13.30 10.52 14.77
CA VAL A 27 -14.22 9.90 13.81
C VAL A 27 -13.48 8.83 13.01
N LEU A 28 -12.25 9.11 12.55
CA LEU A 28 -11.44 8.11 11.84
C LEU A 28 -11.15 6.89 12.73
N GLN A 29 -10.74 7.11 13.98
CA GLN A 29 -10.53 6.03 14.95
C GLN A 29 -11.81 5.22 15.22
N ALA A 30 -12.95 5.90 15.43
CA ALA A 30 -14.24 5.25 15.66
C ALA A 30 -14.67 4.40 14.45
N ILE A 31 -14.43 4.88 13.22
CA ILE A 31 -14.67 4.10 12.00
C ILE A 31 -13.87 2.79 12.06
N LEU A 32 -12.57 2.83 12.36
CA LEU A 32 -11.75 1.61 12.46
C LEU A 32 -12.32 0.61 13.47
N GLU A 33 -12.71 1.09 14.64
CA GLU A 33 -13.27 0.25 15.71
C GLU A 33 -14.59 -0.41 15.29
N THR A 34 -15.45 0.29 14.55
CA THR A 34 -16.74 -0.26 14.06
C THR A 34 -16.59 -1.35 13.00
N GLN A 35 -15.45 -1.43 12.31
CA GLN A 35 -15.22 -2.42 11.26
C GLN A 35 -14.69 -3.75 11.80
N LEU A 36 -14.24 -3.79 13.05
CA LEU A 36 -13.69 -5.01 13.64
C LEU A 36 -14.76 -6.09 13.80
N ASN A 37 -14.42 -7.30 13.40
CA ASN A 37 -15.24 -8.49 13.57
C ASN A 37 -14.35 -9.75 13.56
N GLN A 38 -14.97 -10.94 13.54
CA GLN A 38 -14.21 -12.20 13.54
C GLN A 38 -13.30 -12.35 12.31
N ASP A 39 -13.68 -11.81 11.15
CA ASP A 39 -12.92 -11.89 9.90
C ASP A 39 -11.92 -10.73 9.75
N ILE A 40 -12.18 -9.61 10.42
CA ILE A 40 -11.33 -8.42 10.43
C ILE A 40 -10.78 -8.18 11.84
N PRO A 41 -9.72 -8.92 12.26
CA PRO A 41 -9.15 -8.81 13.61
C PRO A 41 -8.47 -7.47 13.91
N GLY A 42 -7.99 -6.79 12.87
CA GLY A 42 -7.25 -5.56 13.02
C GLY A 42 -7.19 -4.79 11.72
N ILE A 43 -7.21 -3.46 11.84
CA ILE A 43 -7.18 -2.53 10.72
C ILE A 43 -6.23 -1.40 11.07
N LEU A 44 -5.44 -0.97 10.10
CA LEU A 44 -4.60 0.23 10.15
C LEU A 44 -5.04 1.16 9.02
N LEU A 45 -5.12 2.44 9.31
CA LEU A 45 -5.39 3.49 8.32
C LEU A 45 -4.40 4.63 8.49
N ASP A 46 -3.83 5.06 7.37
CA ASP A 46 -2.99 6.25 7.26
C ASP A 46 -3.65 7.24 6.28
N VAL A 47 -3.75 8.49 6.69
CA VAL A 47 -4.36 9.58 5.91
C VAL A 47 -3.42 10.76 5.90
N GLN A 48 -2.89 11.07 4.70
CA GLN A 48 -2.05 12.23 4.47
C GLN A 48 -2.61 13.07 3.31
N SER A 49 -2.79 14.37 3.52
CA SER A 49 -3.10 15.31 2.44
C SER A 49 -1.82 15.89 1.85
N GLY A 50 -1.84 16.21 0.54
CA GLY A 50 -0.65 16.74 -0.15
C GLY A 50 -0.14 18.09 0.37
N ASN A 51 -0.96 18.84 1.09
CA ASN A 51 -0.59 20.08 1.78
C ASN A 51 -0.30 19.89 3.28
N ASN A 52 -0.31 18.64 3.79
CA ASN A 52 -0.13 18.26 5.20
C ASN A 52 -1.17 18.80 6.19
N ASP A 53 -2.29 19.34 5.70
CA ASP A 53 -3.45 19.70 6.54
C ASP A 53 -4.05 18.51 7.27
N ILE A 54 -3.84 17.30 6.75
CA ILE A 54 -4.20 16.04 7.39
C ILE A 54 -2.95 15.18 7.42
N ASN A 55 -2.56 14.76 8.61
CA ASN A 55 -1.51 13.79 8.85
C ASN A 55 -1.91 12.95 10.07
N TRP A 56 -2.50 11.78 9.81
CA TRP A 56 -3.02 10.91 10.85
C TRP A 56 -2.84 9.45 10.50
N SER A 57 -2.36 8.68 11.47
CA SER A 57 -2.32 7.22 11.41
C SER A 57 -3.03 6.64 12.62
N GLY A 58 -3.90 5.66 12.39
CA GLY A 58 -4.61 4.96 13.44
C GLY A 58 -4.63 3.46 13.21
N ALA A 59 -4.90 2.72 14.28
CA ALA A 59 -5.10 1.28 14.23
C ALA A 59 -6.13 0.86 15.27
N ALA A 60 -6.85 -0.22 14.96
CA ALA A 60 -7.79 -0.87 15.86
C ALA A 60 -7.58 -2.39 15.81
N GLY A 61 -7.90 -3.07 16.92
CA GLY A 61 -7.84 -4.53 17.00
C GLY A 61 -6.45 -5.10 17.27
N VAL A 62 -6.21 -6.31 16.79
CA VAL A 62 -5.03 -7.12 17.08
C VAL A 62 -4.31 -7.55 15.81
N SER A 63 -2.99 -7.68 15.91
CA SER A 63 -2.16 -8.25 14.85
C SER A 63 -1.89 -9.74 15.03
N ASP A 64 -2.10 -10.26 16.26
CA ASP A 64 -2.05 -11.67 16.59
C ASP A 64 -3.26 -12.01 17.47
N LYS A 65 -4.19 -12.79 16.91
CA LYS A 65 -5.39 -13.25 17.62
C LYS A 65 -5.06 -14.20 18.76
N ALA A 66 -4.07 -15.09 18.59
CA ALA A 66 -3.76 -16.12 19.58
C ALA A 66 -3.11 -15.52 20.84
N ASN A 67 -2.24 -14.53 20.63
CA ASN A 67 -1.52 -13.85 21.72
C ASN A 67 -2.15 -12.51 22.13
N ASN A 68 -3.28 -12.12 21.52
CA ASN A 68 -3.98 -10.86 21.75
C ASN A 68 -3.05 -9.63 21.64
N VAL A 69 -2.15 -9.63 20.65
CA VAL A 69 -1.17 -8.55 20.45
C VAL A 69 -1.87 -7.40 19.77
N LYS A 70 -1.98 -6.26 20.45
CA LYS A 70 -2.55 -5.03 19.90
C LYS A 70 -1.84 -4.61 18.61
N LEU A 71 -2.62 -4.24 17.60
CA LEU A 71 -2.09 -3.67 16.36
C LEU A 71 -1.62 -2.22 16.58
N LEU A 72 -0.45 -1.87 16.04
CA LEU A 72 0.11 -0.51 16.12
C LEU A 72 -0.03 0.25 14.79
N PRO A 73 -0.25 1.57 14.79
CA PRO A 73 -0.36 2.39 13.57
C PRO A 73 0.87 2.41 12.65
N VAL A 74 2.02 1.89 13.10
CA VAL A 74 3.28 1.84 12.34
C VAL A 74 3.69 0.40 12.00
N GLN A 75 2.80 -0.56 12.20
CA GLN A 75 3.11 -1.97 12.01
C GLN A 75 3.12 -2.38 10.53
N THR A 76 4.01 -3.31 10.18
CA THR A 76 4.13 -3.83 8.81
C THR A 76 3.10 -4.92 8.51
N PHE A 77 2.63 -4.96 7.27
CA PHE A 77 1.73 -5.99 6.74
C PHE A 77 2.32 -6.66 5.49
N ARG A 78 1.83 -7.86 5.19
CA ARG A 78 1.97 -8.44 3.85
C ARG A 78 0.98 -7.72 2.93
N ILE A 79 1.49 -6.93 2.00
CA ILE A 79 0.67 -6.02 1.17
C ILE A 79 0.12 -6.64 -0.12
N ALA A 80 0.40 -7.92 -0.38
CA ALA A 80 -0.09 -8.67 -1.54
C ALA A 80 0.07 -7.87 -2.86
N SER A 81 -1.00 -7.73 -3.66
CA SER A 81 -0.99 -7.08 -4.97
C SER A 81 -0.59 -5.59 -4.97
N VAL A 82 -0.56 -4.91 -3.82
CA VAL A 82 0.00 -3.54 -3.73
C VAL A 82 1.48 -3.52 -4.15
N THR A 83 2.20 -4.64 -4.02
CA THR A 83 3.57 -4.82 -4.52
C THR A 83 3.72 -4.45 -6.00
N LYS A 84 2.69 -4.70 -6.83
CA LYS A 84 2.73 -4.43 -8.28
C LYS A 84 2.97 -2.94 -8.57
N THR A 85 2.46 -2.03 -7.74
CA THR A 85 2.70 -0.59 -7.89
C THR A 85 4.18 -0.27 -7.79
N PHE A 86 4.88 -0.83 -6.80
CA PHE A 86 6.31 -0.61 -6.62
C PHE A 86 7.15 -1.22 -7.74
N VAL A 87 6.79 -2.42 -8.21
CA VAL A 87 7.45 -3.08 -9.35
C VAL A 87 7.25 -2.26 -10.64
N ALA A 88 6.03 -1.81 -10.91
CA ALA A 88 5.73 -0.96 -12.06
C ALA A 88 6.52 0.36 -12.00
N SER A 89 6.56 1.04 -10.86
CA SER A 89 7.38 2.24 -10.67
C SER A 89 8.87 1.98 -10.90
N SER A 90 9.37 0.82 -10.48
CA SER A 90 10.78 0.44 -10.71
C SER A 90 11.07 0.22 -12.20
N ILE A 91 10.16 -0.40 -12.94
CA ILE A 91 10.26 -0.57 -14.40
C ILE A 91 10.25 0.79 -15.11
N LEU A 92 9.35 1.70 -14.71
CA LEU A 92 9.29 3.05 -15.28
C LEU A 92 10.57 3.84 -14.99
N ARG A 93 11.18 3.68 -13.81
CA ARG A 93 12.50 4.28 -13.51
C ARG A 93 13.59 3.75 -14.44
N LEU A 94 13.61 2.44 -14.71
CA LEU A 94 14.59 1.84 -15.65
C LEU A 94 14.39 2.35 -17.08
N TRP A 95 13.14 2.58 -17.50
CA TRP A 95 12.82 3.21 -18.78
C TRP A 95 13.32 4.66 -18.84
N GLU A 96 13.07 5.46 -17.80
CA GLU A 96 13.59 6.85 -17.71
C GLU A 96 15.12 6.90 -17.74
N GLU A 97 15.80 5.87 -17.19
CA GLU A 97 17.25 5.71 -17.24
C GLU A 97 17.78 5.16 -18.58
N GLY A 98 16.90 4.87 -19.55
CA GLY A 98 17.27 4.32 -20.85
C GLY A 98 17.81 2.89 -20.81
N LYS A 99 17.52 2.13 -19.74
CA LYS A 99 17.98 0.73 -19.57
C LYS A 99 17.08 -0.30 -20.26
N LEU A 100 15.86 0.09 -20.59
CA LEU A 100 14.89 -0.69 -21.36
C LEU A 100 13.95 0.26 -22.11
N ASP A 101 13.31 -0.21 -23.17
CA ASP A 101 12.16 0.45 -23.79
C ASP A 101 10.86 -0.27 -23.38
N LEU A 102 9.77 0.47 -23.19
CA LEU A 102 8.48 -0.14 -22.81
C LEU A 102 7.88 -0.98 -23.94
N GLU A 103 8.25 -0.69 -25.19
CA GLU A 103 7.84 -1.46 -26.36
C GLU A 103 8.76 -2.66 -26.64
N ASP A 104 9.84 -2.84 -25.86
CA ASP A 104 10.69 -4.01 -26.00
C ASP A 104 9.92 -5.31 -25.67
N PRO A 105 10.17 -6.40 -26.42
CA PRO A 105 9.61 -7.69 -26.09
C PRO A 105 10.18 -8.21 -24.77
N ILE A 106 9.32 -8.86 -23.98
CA ILE A 106 9.71 -9.39 -22.66
C ILE A 106 10.75 -10.50 -22.74
N SER A 107 10.87 -11.18 -23.89
CA SER A 107 11.87 -12.21 -24.17
C SER A 107 13.32 -11.72 -23.97
N LYS A 108 13.56 -10.41 -24.10
CA LYS A 108 14.88 -9.80 -23.86
C LYS A 108 15.30 -9.77 -22.39
N TYR A 109 14.34 -9.84 -21.45
CA TYR A 109 14.58 -9.50 -20.04
C TYR A 109 14.30 -10.63 -19.05
N ILE A 110 13.59 -11.67 -19.49
CA ILE A 110 13.30 -12.83 -18.65
C ILE A 110 14.41 -13.89 -18.77
N SER A 111 14.61 -14.68 -17.72
CA SER A 111 15.57 -15.80 -17.77
C SER A 111 15.16 -16.85 -18.80
N ALA A 112 16.13 -17.62 -19.30
CA ALA A 112 15.86 -18.74 -20.22
C ALA A 112 14.82 -19.75 -19.68
N GLY A 113 14.86 -20.10 -18.38
CA GLY A 113 13.90 -21.04 -17.79
C GLY A 113 12.46 -20.52 -17.80
N HIS A 114 12.25 -19.25 -17.44
CA HIS A 114 10.93 -18.62 -17.55
C HIS A 114 10.46 -18.51 -19.01
N ALA A 115 11.35 -18.19 -19.95
CA ALA A 115 11.01 -18.15 -21.36
C ALA A 115 10.60 -19.54 -21.89
N GLU A 116 11.29 -20.60 -21.50
CA GLU A 116 10.95 -21.98 -21.87
C GLU A 116 9.57 -22.40 -21.37
N ILE A 117 9.19 -22.01 -20.16
CA ILE A 117 7.85 -22.27 -19.62
C ILE A 117 6.79 -21.49 -20.41
N LEU A 118 6.99 -20.19 -20.63
CA LEU A 118 5.97 -19.33 -21.22
C LEU A 118 5.82 -19.50 -22.75
N ASN A 119 6.88 -19.86 -23.47
CA ASN A 119 6.85 -20.06 -24.92
C ASN A 119 5.94 -21.22 -25.36
N GLN A 120 5.48 -22.07 -24.43
CA GLN A 120 4.52 -23.14 -24.72
C GLN A 120 3.15 -22.59 -25.14
N ASP A 121 2.76 -21.44 -24.56
CA ASP A 121 1.42 -20.86 -24.73
C ASP A 121 1.45 -19.43 -25.32
N TYR A 122 2.62 -18.77 -25.31
CA TYR A 122 2.76 -17.36 -25.65
C TYR A 122 3.88 -17.08 -26.65
N GLU A 123 3.62 -16.20 -27.62
CA GLU A 123 4.65 -15.64 -28.50
C GLU A 123 5.36 -14.46 -27.82
N LEU A 124 6.40 -14.74 -27.03
CA LEU A 124 7.04 -13.75 -26.14
C LEU A 124 7.68 -12.56 -26.87
N ASP A 125 8.07 -12.73 -28.14
CA ASP A 125 8.59 -11.65 -28.99
C ASP A 125 7.51 -10.66 -29.44
N LYS A 126 6.22 -10.98 -29.24
CA LYS A 126 5.08 -10.10 -29.53
C LYS A 126 4.49 -9.44 -28.28
N ILE A 127 4.94 -9.83 -27.09
CA ILE A 127 4.46 -9.29 -25.83
C ILE A 127 5.45 -8.25 -25.34
N SER A 128 5.05 -6.97 -25.33
CA SER A 128 5.92 -5.90 -24.82
C SER A 128 5.87 -5.79 -23.29
N ILE A 129 6.87 -5.13 -22.71
CA ILE A 129 6.84 -4.73 -21.29
C ILE A 129 5.57 -3.93 -20.98
N LEU A 130 5.17 -3.03 -21.88
CA LEU A 130 3.95 -2.24 -21.74
C LEU A 130 2.70 -3.11 -21.67
N ASN A 131 2.65 -4.22 -22.42
CA ASN A 131 1.53 -5.15 -22.33
C ASN A 131 1.40 -5.76 -20.94
N VAL A 132 2.52 -6.12 -20.33
CA VAL A 132 2.56 -6.68 -18.97
C VAL A 132 2.13 -5.65 -17.94
N LEU A 133 2.66 -4.42 -18.01
CA LEU A 133 2.29 -3.33 -17.10
C LEU A 133 0.80 -2.98 -17.16
N ARG A 134 0.15 -3.17 -18.31
CA ARG A 134 -1.27 -2.88 -18.53
C ARG A 134 -2.20 -4.07 -18.32
N HIS A 135 -1.69 -5.22 -17.89
CA HIS A 135 -2.47 -6.44 -17.73
C HIS A 135 -3.20 -6.87 -19.03
N ASN A 136 -2.59 -6.65 -20.20
CA ASN A 136 -3.18 -7.05 -21.50
C ASN A 136 -2.26 -7.95 -22.33
N ALA A 137 -1.23 -8.52 -21.72
CA ALA A 137 -0.36 -9.54 -22.32
C ALA A 137 -1.07 -10.89 -22.59
N GLY A 138 -2.28 -11.10 -22.06
CA GLY A 138 -3.04 -12.33 -22.24
C GLY A 138 -2.62 -13.49 -21.33
N PHE A 139 -1.76 -13.24 -20.34
CA PHE A 139 -1.35 -14.29 -19.38
C PHE A 139 -2.54 -14.86 -18.61
N PHE A 140 -2.56 -16.19 -18.51
CA PHE A 140 -3.52 -16.91 -17.70
C PHE A 140 -3.31 -16.56 -16.22
N ASP A 141 -4.39 -16.19 -15.54
CA ASP A 141 -4.34 -15.93 -14.11
C ASP A 141 -4.21 -17.27 -13.37
N HIS A 142 -3.02 -17.51 -12.85
CA HIS A 142 -2.65 -18.74 -12.13
C HIS A 142 -3.60 -19.08 -10.97
N THR A 143 -4.29 -18.11 -10.39
CA THR A 143 -5.27 -18.36 -9.32
C THR A 143 -6.53 -19.08 -9.81
N HIS A 144 -6.81 -19.04 -11.12
CA HIS A 144 -7.86 -19.81 -11.77
C HIS A 144 -7.40 -21.22 -12.21
N ALA A 145 -6.13 -21.59 -12.02
CA ALA A 145 -5.71 -22.96 -12.28
C ALA A 145 -6.40 -23.89 -11.28
N PRO A 146 -7.01 -25.01 -11.72
CA PRO A 146 -7.81 -25.89 -10.85
C PRO A 146 -7.09 -26.37 -9.58
N VAL A 147 -5.76 -26.52 -9.65
CA VAL A 147 -4.92 -27.07 -8.58
C VAL A 147 -4.20 -25.99 -7.76
N PHE A 148 -4.38 -24.70 -8.04
CA PHE A 148 -3.55 -23.65 -7.45
C PHE A 148 -3.71 -23.56 -5.94
N PHE A 149 -4.94 -23.33 -5.45
CA PHE A 149 -5.20 -23.20 -4.03
C PHE A 149 -5.00 -24.52 -3.28
N GLU A 150 -5.30 -25.66 -3.91
CA GLU A 150 -5.01 -26.97 -3.34
C GLU A 150 -3.51 -27.10 -3.02
N LYS A 151 -2.63 -26.78 -3.98
CA LYS A 151 -1.19 -26.85 -3.80
C LYS A 151 -0.65 -25.81 -2.81
N VAL A 152 -1.11 -24.56 -2.90
CA VAL A 152 -0.60 -23.46 -2.07
C VAL A 152 -1.04 -23.58 -0.61
N LEU A 153 -2.22 -24.15 -0.35
CA LEU A 153 -2.75 -24.35 1.00
C LEU A 153 -2.46 -25.74 1.57
N GLN A 154 -1.81 -26.63 0.80
CA GLN A 154 -1.50 -27.98 1.26
C GLN A 154 -0.59 -27.93 2.50
N PRO A 155 -0.98 -28.59 3.61
CA PRO A 155 -0.12 -28.73 4.77
C PRO A 155 1.10 -29.62 4.44
N GLY A 156 2.30 -29.16 4.77
CA GLY A 156 3.56 -29.81 4.43
C GLY A 156 4.32 -28.96 3.42
N GLY A 157 5.45 -28.40 3.84
CA GLY A 157 6.18 -27.35 3.14
C GLY A 157 6.66 -27.79 1.76
N TYR A 158 5.85 -27.53 0.73
CA TYR A 158 6.35 -27.48 -0.63
C TYR A 158 7.47 -26.43 -0.66
N GLU A 159 8.70 -26.87 -0.95
CA GLU A 159 9.82 -25.96 -1.08
C GLU A 159 9.70 -25.23 -2.42
N TRP A 160 9.28 -23.97 -2.33
CA TRP A 160 9.20 -23.10 -3.49
C TRP A 160 10.62 -22.70 -3.90
N THR A 161 11.15 -23.37 -4.91
CA THR A 161 12.39 -22.94 -5.57
C THR A 161 12.10 -21.77 -6.49
N ARG A 162 12.90 -20.72 -6.41
CA ARG A 162 12.95 -19.71 -7.47
C ARG A 162 13.69 -20.37 -8.65
N THR A 163 13.01 -20.56 -9.77
CA THR A 163 13.67 -20.88 -11.06
C THR A 163 14.47 -19.69 -11.55
#